data_AF-A0A2A5DJY2-F1
#
_entry.id   AF-A0A2A5DJY2-F1
#
_cell.length_a   1.000
_cell.length_b   1.000
_cell.length_c   1.000
_cell.angle_alpha   90.00
_cell.angle_beta   90.00
_cell.angle_gamma   90.00
#
_symmetry.space_group_name_H-M   'P 1'
#
loop_
_entity.id
_entity.type
_entity.pdbx_description
1 polymer ?
#
loop_
_entity_poly.entity_id
_entity_poly.type
_entity_poly.pdbx_seq_one_letter_code
_entity_poly.pdbx_strand_id
1 'polypeptide(L)'
;MNPIIEHLQNNMAVYIVAALAILPPFFYFRKYTFPTLYHTIEYVFYCGIVHYFFGGLMRVFTWFRGETAFKNYDGSIDSGYTGYNTPLGFNFWDKAQYSPVGLFYAEIVFALIILYVVIFLRPTSYRKRNWKISTKKEKVGVAKPRYDRSKTNKFSSHQNRA
;
A
#
# COMPACT_ATOMS: atom_id res chain seq x y z
N MET A 1 23.57 25.67 -12.15
CA MET A 1 22.24 25.73 -11.51
C MET A 1 21.59 24.35 -11.60
N ASN A 2 20.86 23.90 -10.59
CA ASN A 2 20.19 22.58 -10.64
C ASN A 2 19.04 22.61 -11.66
N PRO A 3 19.00 21.72 -12.66
CA PRO A 3 18.00 21.76 -13.74
C PRO A 3 16.56 21.62 -13.22
N ILE A 4 16.39 20.96 -12.06
CA ILE A 4 15.10 20.82 -11.38
C ILE A 4 14.58 22.18 -10.89
N ILE A 5 15.46 23.01 -10.31
CA ILE A 5 15.07 24.30 -9.75
C ILE A 5 14.68 25.26 -10.88
N GLU A 6 15.43 25.25 -11.98
CA GLU A 6 15.16 26.06 -13.16
C GLU A 6 13.83 25.68 -13.82
N HIS A 7 13.54 24.38 -13.99
CA HIS A 7 12.24 23.93 -14.50
C HIS A 7 11.09 24.35 -13.59
N LEU A 8 11.26 24.27 -12.26
CA LEU A 8 10.24 24.66 -11.31
C LEU A 8 9.96 26.16 -11.33
N GLN A 9 11.01 26.98 -11.40
CA GLN A 9 10.89 28.44 -11.49
C GLN A 9 10.20 28.86 -12.78
N ASN A 10 10.58 28.27 -13.92
CA ASN A 10 10.00 28.60 -15.23
C ASN A 10 8.53 28.17 -15.34
N ASN A 11 8.10 27.12 -14.63
CA ASN A 11 6.74 26.58 -14.71
C ASN A 11 5.89 26.85 -13.45
N MET A 12 6.37 27.69 -12.53
CA MET A 12 5.71 27.93 -11.23
C MET A 12 4.25 28.40 -11.40
N ALA A 13 4.00 29.30 -12.35
CA ALA A 13 2.66 29.81 -12.64
C ALA A 13 1.71 28.68 -13.09
N VAL A 14 2.19 27.78 -13.94
CA VAL A 14 1.42 26.62 -14.42
C VAL A 14 1.05 25.69 -13.26
N TYR A 15 2.00 25.42 -12.35
CA TYR A 15 1.73 24.60 -11.17
C TYR A 15 0.71 25.24 -10.22
N ILE A 16 0.77 26.56 -10.02
CA ILE A 16 -0.20 27.28 -9.18
C ILE A 16 -1.60 27.19 -9.78
N VAL A 17 -1.74 27.44 -11.10
CA VAL A 17 -3.02 27.34 -11.79
C VAL A 17 -3.56 25.91 -11.75
N ALA A 18 -2.72 24.91 -12.01
CA ALA A 18 -3.09 23.50 -11.91
C ALA A 18 -3.53 23.13 -10.49
N ALA A 19 -2.82 23.59 -9.46
CA ALA A 19 -3.18 23.35 -8.06
C ALA A 19 -4.54 23.97 -7.72
N LEU A 20 -4.79 25.22 -8.14
CA LEU A 20 -6.07 25.89 -7.93
C LEU A 20 -7.22 25.21 -8.70
N ALA A 21 -6.95 24.58 -9.83
CA ALA A 21 -7.96 23.83 -10.59
C ALA A 21 -8.26 22.45 -9.96
N ILE A 22 -7.24 21.74 -9.45
CA ILE A 22 -7.36 20.36 -8.97
C ILE A 22 -7.78 20.28 -7.49
N LEU A 23 -7.29 21.18 -6.63
CA LEU A 23 -7.53 21.11 -5.18
C LEU A 23 -9.02 21.27 -4.81
N PRO A 24 -9.79 22.23 -5.34
CA PRO A 24 -11.19 22.39 -4.93
C PRO A 24 -12.05 21.16 -5.23
N PRO A 25 -12.00 20.55 -6.44
CA PRO A 25 -12.66 19.27 -6.69
C PRO A 25 -12.16 18.16 -5.78
N PHE A 26 -10.84 18.08 -5.53
CA PHE A 26 -10.25 17.06 -4.67
C PHE A 26 -10.81 17.11 -3.24
N PHE A 27 -10.91 18.31 -2.65
CA PHE A 27 -11.50 18.50 -1.32
C PHE A 27 -13.01 18.28 -1.31
N TYR A 28 -13.72 18.68 -2.36
CA TYR A 28 -15.16 18.46 -2.47
C TYR A 28 -15.50 16.96 -2.53
N PHE A 29 -14.77 16.19 -3.35
CA PHE A 29 -14.98 14.75 -3.53
C PHE A 29 -14.19 13.88 -2.55
N ARG A 30 -13.62 14.44 -1.48
CA ARG A 30 -12.72 13.73 -0.54
C ARG A 30 -13.22 12.35 -0.10
N LYS A 31 -14.54 12.19 0.07
CA LYS A 31 -15.18 10.93 0.48
C LYS A 31 -14.94 9.79 -0.51
N TYR A 32 -14.84 10.11 -1.80
CA TYR A 32 -14.59 9.18 -2.89
C TYR A 32 -13.10 9.13 -3.26
N THR A 33 -12.42 10.29 -3.23
CA THR A 33 -11.04 10.40 -3.66
C THR A 33 -10.07 9.62 -2.76
N PHE A 34 -10.24 9.66 -1.43
CA PHE A 34 -9.35 8.96 -0.50
C PHE A 34 -9.38 7.43 -0.67
N PRO A 35 -10.56 6.77 -0.71
CA PRO A 35 -10.64 5.35 -1.02
C PRO A 35 -9.98 4.99 -2.36
N THR A 36 -10.28 5.75 -3.43
CA THR A 36 -9.70 5.50 -4.76
C THR A 36 -8.19 5.64 -4.75
N LEU A 37 -7.65 6.67 -4.07
CA LEU A 37 -6.21 6.87 -3.95
C LEU A 37 -5.56 5.68 -3.23
N TYR A 38 -6.16 5.22 -2.12
CA TYR A 38 -5.66 4.07 -1.38
C TYR A 38 -5.66 2.79 -2.23
N HIS A 39 -6.75 2.52 -2.96
CA HIS A 39 -6.82 1.40 -3.90
C HIS A 39 -5.79 1.50 -5.02
N THR A 40 -5.54 2.71 -5.54
CA THR A 40 -4.55 2.95 -6.60
C THR A 40 -3.14 2.68 -6.10
N ILE A 41 -2.79 3.20 -4.91
CA ILE A 41 -1.48 2.95 -4.29
C ILE A 41 -1.29 1.45 -4.05
N GLU A 42 -2.27 0.78 -3.46
CA GLU A 42 -2.23 -0.66 -3.23
C GLU A 42 -2.10 -1.47 -4.52
N TYR A 43 -2.85 -1.10 -5.56
CA TYR A 43 -2.76 -1.70 -6.89
C TYR A 43 -1.34 -1.56 -7.47
N VAL A 44 -0.74 -0.37 -7.38
CA VAL A 44 0.64 -0.12 -7.84
C VAL A 44 1.64 -0.99 -7.09
N PHE A 45 1.50 -1.12 -5.77
CA PHE A 45 2.35 -2.01 -4.97
C PHE A 45 2.22 -3.47 -5.41
N TYR A 46 1.00 -3.97 -5.61
CA TYR A 46 0.80 -5.35 -6.06
C TYR A 46 1.33 -5.59 -7.47
N CYS A 47 1.12 -4.65 -8.40
CA CYS A 47 1.70 -4.73 -9.74
C CYS A 47 3.23 -4.78 -9.68
N GLY A 48 3.85 -3.92 -8.86
CA GLY A 48 5.29 -3.92 -8.64
C GLY A 48 5.80 -5.27 -8.12
N ILE A 49 5.17 -5.81 -7.06
CA ILE A 49 5.54 -7.12 -6.50
C ILE A 49 5.46 -8.22 -7.55
N VAL A 50 4.36 -8.29 -8.31
CA VAL A 50 4.17 -9.32 -9.34
C VAL A 50 5.18 -9.15 -10.47
N HIS A 51 5.44 -7.93 -10.92
CA HIS A 51 6.45 -7.65 -11.95
C HIS A 51 7.86 -8.09 -11.51
N TYR A 52 8.30 -7.73 -10.30
CA TYR A 52 9.59 -8.17 -9.77
C TYR A 52 9.64 -9.69 -9.56
N PHE A 53 8.53 -10.29 -9.13
CA PHE A 53 8.43 -11.74 -8.99
C PHE A 53 8.58 -12.45 -10.34
N PHE A 54 7.89 -12.02 -11.39
CA PHE A 54 8.01 -12.57 -12.74
C PHE A 54 9.42 -12.37 -13.30
N GLY A 55 9.98 -11.17 -13.16
CA GLY A 55 11.36 -10.91 -13.59
C GLY A 55 12.37 -11.81 -12.87
N GLY A 56 12.20 -12.04 -11.58
CA GLY A 56 13.02 -13.00 -10.81
C GLY A 56 12.84 -14.43 -11.30
N LEU A 57 11.60 -14.88 -11.48
CA LEU A 57 11.26 -16.23 -11.95
C LEU A 57 11.85 -16.51 -13.34
N MET A 58 11.76 -15.55 -14.26
CA MET A 58 12.32 -15.68 -15.62
C MET A 58 13.83 -15.74 -15.64
N ARG A 59 14.51 -15.06 -14.72
CA ARG A 59 15.95 -15.17 -14.53
C ARG A 59 16.35 -16.56 -14.02
N VAL A 60 15.60 -17.10 -13.06
CA VAL A 60 15.83 -18.48 -12.57
C VAL A 60 15.62 -19.49 -13.69
N PHE A 61 14.57 -19.37 -14.51
CA PHE A 61 14.36 -20.25 -15.66
C PHE A 61 15.45 -20.11 -16.71
N THR A 62 15.89 -18.90 -17.01
CA THR A 62 16.98 -18.66 -17.95
C THR A 62 18.29 -19.27 -17.45
N TRP A 63 18.60 -19.08 -16.16
CA TRP A 63 19.77 -19.69 -15.52
C TRP A 63 19.70 -21.22 -15.54
N PHE A 64 18.59 -21.80 -15.10
CA PHE A 64 18.39 -23.25 -15.06
C PHE A 64 18.47 -23.87 -16.47
N ARG A 65 17.92 -23.20 -17.48
CA ARG A 65 18.05 -23.62 -18.88
C ARG A 65 19.50 -23.55 -19.36
N GLY A 66 20.24 -22.51 -18.97
CA GLY A 66 21.67 -22.40 -19.29
C GLY A 66 22.50 -23.54 -18.72
N GLU A 67 22.17 -24.01 -17.51
CA GLU A 67 22.87 -25.13 -16.86
C GLU A 67 22.47 -26.49 -17.46
N THR A 68 21.22 -26.64 -17.89
CA THR A 68 20.69 -27.91 -18.42
C THR A 68 20.81 -28.05 -19.93
N ALA A 69 21.09 -26.97 -20.66
CA ALA A 69 21.38 -27.04 -22.09
C ALA A 69 22.69 -27.81 -22.30
N PHE A 70 22.59 -29.00 -22.88
CA PHE A 70 23.75 -29.77 -23.31
C PHE A 70 24.60 -28.89 -24.24
N LYS A 71 25.88 -28.72 -23.93
CA LYS A 71 26.85 -28.11 -24.86
C LYS A 71 26.75 -28.86 -26.18
N ASN A 72 26.60 -28.13 -27.28
CA ASN A 72 26.61 -28.73 -28.60
C ASN A 72 27.94 -29.47 -28.83
N TYR A 73 27.95 -30.42 -29.76
CA TYR A 73 29.11 -31.27 -30.06
C TYR A 73 30.35 -30.49 -30.51
N ASP A 74 30.19 -29.24 -30.93
CA ASP A 74 31.23 -28.28 -31.30
C ASP A 74 31.77 -27.45 -30.12
N GLY A 75 31.25 -27.68 -28.90
CA GLY A 75 31.60 -26.91 -27.70
C GLY A 75 31.02 -25.50 -27.68
N SER A 76 30.24 -25.10 -28.69
CA SER A 76 29.55 -23.81 -28.68
C SER A 76 28.29 -23.92 -27.82
N ILE A 77 28.13 -22.97 -26.90
CA ILE A 77 26.84 -22.71 -26.28
C ILE A 77 26.03 -22.01 -27.37
N ASP A 78 24.85 -22.53 -27.69
CA ASP A 78 23.95 -22.01 -28.72
C ASP A 78 23.65 -20.51 -28.46
N SER A 79 24.48 -19.65 -29.07
CA SER A 79 24.59 -18.23 -28.74
C SER A 79 23.41 -17.40 -29.23
N GLY A 80 22.50 -18.02 -29.98
CA GLY A 80 21.29 -17.39 -30.50
C GLY A 80 20.17 -17.23 -29.46
N TYR A 81 20.29 -17.82 -28.27
CA TYR A 81 19.26 -17.68 -27.24
C TYR A 81 19.48 -16.39 -26.42
N THR A 82 18.85 -15.31 -26.86
CA THR A 82 18.63 -14.14 -26.00
C THR A 82 17.65 -14.55 -24.91
N GLY A 83 18.16 -14.80 -23.70
CA GLY A 83 17.40 -15.25 -22.53
C GLY A 83 16.11 -14.49 -22.26
N TYR A 84 15.24 -15.05 -21.41
CA TYR A 84 14.03 -14.35 -21.01
C TYR A 84 14.42 -13.05 -20.32
N ASN A 85 13.97 -11.92 -20.86
CA ASN A 85 14.30 -10.61 -20.33
C ASN A 85 13.04 -9.83 -19.99
N THR A 86 13.01 -9.35 -18.76
CA THR A 86 11.98 -8.47 -18.21
C THR A 86 12.68 -7.22 -17.64
N PRO A 87 12.28 -6.00 -18.05
CA PRO A 87 12.92 -4.77 -17.60
C PRO A 87 12.60 -4.48 -16.12
N LEU A 88 13.55 -4.67 -15.21
CA LEU A 88 13.36 -4.44 -13.76
C LEU A 88 13.32 -2.97 -13.30
N GLY A 89 13.31 -2.03 -14.25
CA GLY A 89 13.39 -0.59 -14.00
C GLY A 89 12.06 0.14 -14.23
N PHE A 90 12.14 1.46 -14.31
CA PHE A 90 10.97 2.31 -14.61
C PHE A 90 10.48 2.19 -16.06
N ASN A 91 11.22 1.51 -16.93
CA ASN A 91 10.92 1.34 -18.34
C ASN A 91 10.08 0.09 -18.65
N PHE A 92 9.30 -0.42 -17.70
CA PHE A 92 8.44 -1.59 -17.89
C PHE A 92 7.33 -1.40 -18.94
N TRP A 93 7.09 -0.17 -19.39
CA TRP A 93 6.19 0.13 -20.49
C TRP A 93 6.81 -0.11 -21.88
N ASP A 94 8.13 -0.21 -21.96
CA ASP A 94 8.83 -0.39 -23.23
C ASP A 94 8.79 -1.86 -23.65
N LYS A 95 7.85 -2.17 -24.55
CA LYS A 95 7.65 -3.52 -25.10
C LYS A 95 8.89 -4.07 -25.78
N ALA A 96 9.76 -3.22 -26.32
CA ALA A 96 10.97 -3.65 -27.02
C ALA A 96 11.99 -4.32 -26.08
N GLN A 97 11.89 -4.07 -24.77
CA GLN A 97 12.79 -4.65 -23.77
C GLN A 97 12.36 -6.05 -23.31
N TYR A 98 11.15 -6.47 -23.68
CA TYR A 98 10.64 -7.79 -23.36
C TYR A 98 11.06 -8.83 -24.40
N SER A 99 11.75 -9.87 -23.94
CA SER A 99 12.08 -11.04 -24.76
C SER A 99 11.60 -12.30 -24.06
N PRO A 100 10.62 -13.04 -24.61
CA PRO A 100 9.77 -12.72 -25.76
C PRO A 100 8.63 -11.75 -25.39
N VAL A 101 8.03 -11.15 -26.42
CA VAL A 101 6.89 -10.20 -26.28
C VAL A 101 5.69 -10.82 -25.54
N GLY A 102 5.53 -12.14 -25.57
CA GLY A 102 4.49 -12.86 -24.83
C GLY A 102 4.50 -12.59 -23.32
N LEU A 103 5.68 -12.35 -22.72
CA LEU A 103 5.80 -12.02 -21.29
C LEU A 103 5.09 -10.72 -20.94
N PHE A 104 5.17 -9.72 -21.82
CA PHE A 104 4.50 -8.43 -21.61
C PHE A 104 2.97 -8.59 -21.54
N TYR A 105 2.39 -9.40 -22.43
CA TYR A 105 0.96 -9.67 -22.40
C TYR A 105 0.54 -10.48 -21.18
N ALA A 106 1.38 -11.44 -20.73
CA ALA A 106 1.14 -12.16 -19.49
C ALA A 106 1.10 -11.20 -18.29
N GLU A 107 2.06 -10.28 -18.18
CA GLU A 107 2.06 -9.26 -17.12
C GLU A 107 0.81 -8.38 -17.15
N ILE A 108 0.32 -7.98 -18.34
CA ILE A 108 -0.94 -7.23 -18.46
C ILE A 108 -2.12 -8.03 -17.94
N VAL A 109 -2.23 -9.32 -18.29
CA VAL A 109 -3.32 -10.19 -17.81
C VAL A 109 -3.27 -10.29 -16.28
N PHE A 110 -2.09 -10.47 -15.69
CA PHE A 110 -1.94 -10.47 -14.23
C PHE A 110 -2.31 -9.12 -13.61
N ALA A 111 -1.91 -8.00 -14.22
CA ALA A 111 -2.30 -6.67 -13.76
C ALA A 111 -3.83 -6.50 -13.74
N LEU A 112 -4.54 -6.98 -14.77
CA LEU A 112 -6.01 -6.96 -14.82
C LEU A 112 -6.64 -7.87 -13.74
N ILE A 113 -6.06 -9.04 -13.48
CA ILE A 113 -6.51 -9.93 -12.41
C ILE A 113 -6.34 -9.24 -11.05
N ILE A 114 -5.19 -8.61 -10.79
CA ILE A 114 -4.94 -7.85 -9.54
C ILE A 114 -5.96 -6.72 -9.42
N LEU A 115 -6.21 -5.98 -10.51
CA LEU A 115 -7.22 -4.91 -10.52
C LEU A 115 -8.60 -5.45 -10.13
N TYR A 116 -8.99 -6.58 -10.71
CA TYR A 116 -10.23 -7.27 -10.37
C TYR A 116 -10.27 -7.67 -8.89
N VAL A 117 -9.19 -8.25 -8.35
CA VAL A 117 -9.11 -8.64 -6.94
C VAL A 117 -9.19 -7.43 -6.00
N VAL A 118 -8.47 -6.35 -6.31
CA VAL A 118 -8.45 -5.12 -5.49
C VAL A 118 -9.82 -4.44 -5.46
N ILE A 119 -10.55 -4.43 -6.58
CA ILE A 119 -11.87 -3.79 -6.69
C ILE A 119 -12.98 -4.67 -6.10
N PHE A 120 -13.04 -5.95 -6.48
CA PHE A 120 -14.21 -6.80 -6.21
C PHE A 120 -14.05 -7.69 -4.98
N LEU A 121 -12.88 -8.31 -4.81
CA LEU A 121 -12.66 -9.31 -3.76
C LEU A 121 -12.28 -8.70 -2.43
N ARG A 122 -11.81 -7.45 -2.41
CA ARG A 122 -11.38 -6.81 -1.17
C ARG A 122 -12.59 -6.22 -0.44
N PRO A 123 -13.02 -6.78 0.70
CA PRO A 123 -13.99 -6.11 1.54
C PRO A 123 -13.31 -4.84 2.06
N THR A 124 -13.74 -3.67 1.59
CA THR A 124 -13.23 -2.39 2.08
C THR A 124 -13.37 -2.41 3.61
N SER A 125 -12.26 -2.52 4.34
CA SER A 125 -12.24 -2.57 5.81
C SER A 125 -12.84 -1.30 6.44
N TYR A 126 -13.07 -0.27 5.61
CA TYR A 126 -13.89 0.91 5.88
C TYR A 126 -15.39 0.62 6.08
N ARG A 127 -15.85 -0.60 5.81
CA ARG A 127 -17.22 -1.06 6.05
C ARG A 127 -17.42 -1.27 7.56
N LYS A 128 -17.53 -0.14 8.27
CA LYS A 128 -17.97 0.00 9.66
C LYS A 128 -17.45 -1.11 10.57
N ARG A 129 -16.19 -1.01 11.00
CA ARG A 129 -15.78 -1.61 12.28
C ARG A 129 -16.68 -0.97 13.34
N ASN A 130 -17.71 -1.71 13.75
CA ASN A 130 -18.74 -1.27 14.67
C ASN A 130 -18.08 -0.67 15.92
N TRP A 131 -18.09 0.65 16.04
CA TRP A 131 -17.66 1.44 17.20
C TRP A 131 -18.42 1.08 18.49
N LYS A 132 -19.40 0.17 18.42
CA LYS A 132 -20.18 -0.34 19.56
C LYS A 132 -19.36 -1.10 20.62
N ILE A 133 -18.03 -1.21 20.49
CA ILE A 133 -17.17 -1.79 21.53
C ILE A 133 -16.82 -0.75 22.62
N SER A 134 -16.97 0.55 22.38
CA SER A 134 -16.53 1.57 23.36
C SER A 134 -17.55 1.93 24.45
N THR A 135 -18.83 1.60 24.34
CA THR A 135 -19.82 2.04 25.35
C THR A 135 -20.11 1.01 26.44
N LYS A 136 -19.50 -0.19 26.40
CA LYS A 136 -19.73 -1.23 27.43
C LYS A 136 -18.70 -1.26 28.56
N LYS A 137 -17.61 -0.47 28.49
CA LYS A 137 -16.62 -0.36 29.57
C LYS A 137 -16.87 0.74 30.59
N GLU A 138 -17.94 1.53 30.46
CA GLU A 138 -18.25 2.61 31.42
C GLU A 138 -19.25 2.19 32.53
N LYS A 139 -19.65 0.91 32.59
CA LYS A 139 -20.52 0.39 33.67
C LYS A 139 -19.86 -0.66 34.55
N VAL A 140 -18.53 -0.77 34.54
CA VAL A 140 -17.79 -1.62 35.47
C VAL A 140 -16.72 -0.76 36.15
N GLY A 141 -17.04 -0.23 37.33
CA GLY A 141 -15.99 -0.01 38.33
C GLY A 141 -15.64 1.42 38.76
N VAL A 142 -16.43 2.46 38.48
CA VAL A 142 -16.41 3.62 39.40
C VAL A 142 -17.29 3.26 40.59
N ALA A 143 -16.76 2.38 41.45
CA ALA A 143 -17.25 2.23 42.80
C ALA A 143 -17.12 3.60 43.46
N LYS A 144 -18.24 4.30 43.64
CA LYS A 144 -18.28 5.50 44.48
C LYS A 144 -17.64 5.12 45.82
N PRO A 145 -16.67 5.89 46.36
CA PRO A 145 -16.16 5.62 47.69
C PRO A 145 -17.35 5.63 48.65
N ARG A 146 -17.63 4.47 49.24
CA ARG A 146 -18.63 4.34 50.29
C ARG A 146 -18.04 5.09 51.47
N TYR A 147 -18.43 6.35 51.66
CA TYR A 147 -18.12 7.07 52.89
C TYR A 147 -18.73 6.27 54.04
N ASP A 148 -17.87 5.60 54.80
CA ASP A 148 -18.25 4.91 56.03
C ASP A 148 -18.63 5.97 57.08
N ARG A 149 -19.94 6.20 57.21
CA ARG A 149 -20.53 7.20 58.11
C ARG A 149 -20.48 6.76 59.60
N SER A 150 -19.86 5.62 59.92
CA SER A 150 -19.87 5.06 61.27
C SER A 150 -18.82 5.67 62.23
N LYS A 151 -17.88 6.50 61.75
CA LYS A 151 -16.78 7.02 62.59
C LYS A 151 -16.96 8.42 63.19
N THR A 152 -18.07 9.12 62.94
CA THR A 152 -18.23 10.51 63.41
C THR A 152 -18.95 10.69 64.76
N ASN A 153 -19.38 9.64 65.46
CA ASN A 153 -20.14 9.80 66.72
C ASN A 153 -19.36 9.52 68.02
N LYS A 154 -18.02 9.49 68.02
CA LYS A 154 -17.24 9.16 69.23
C LYS A 154 -16.54 10.34 69.94
N PHE A 155 -16.78 11.59 69.54
CA PHE A 155 -16.03 12.74 70.07
C PHE A 155 -16.87 13.86 70.71
N SER A 156 -18.08 13.59 71.22
CA SER A 156 -18.92 14.63 71.83
C SER A 156 -19.45 14.34 73.24
N SER A 157 -18.85 13.43 74.03
CA SER A 157 -19.36 13.12 75.38
C SER A 157 -18.38 13.35 76.54
N HIS A 158 -17.27 14.08 76.35
CA HIS A 158 -16.36 14.42 77.46
C HIS A 158 -16.03 15.91 77.52
N GLN A 159 -17.07 16.74 77.65
CA GLN A 159 -16.90 18.11 78.11
C GLN A 159 -18.17 18.52 78.84
N ASN A 160 -18.30 18.07 80.09
CA ASN A 160 -19.09 18.67 81.17
C ASN A 160 -19.09 17.74 82.39
N ARG A 161 -18.04 17.84 83.21
CA ARG A 161 -18.15 17.60 84.65
C ARG A 161 -17.39 18.72 85.35
N ALA A 162 -18.18 19.59 85.97
CA ALA A 162 -17.80 20.45 87.08
C ALA A 162 -17.52 19.59 88.33
#